data_AF-A0A4R4UCP0-F1
#
_entry.id   AF-A0A4R4UCP0-F1
#
_cell.length_a   1.000
_cell.length_b   1.000
_cell.length_c   1.000
_cell.angle_alpha   90.00
_cell.angle_beta   90.00
_cell.angle_gamma   90.00
#
_symmetry.space_group_name_H-M   'P 1'
#
loop_
_entity.id
_entity.type
_entity.pdbx_description
1 polymer ?
#
loop_
_entity_poly.entity_id
_entity_poly.type
_entity_poly.pdbx_seq_one_letter_code
_entity_poly.pdbx_strand_id
1 'polypeptide(L)'
;MARAENDHSWEWPDRTVARLLRTRLREQPDLLGRWDCHLGWVAARPDDQGRVHVSYFYPKRPVGLEDLWLQFVAVIELPAGDPEIVVDEIVRQITETDPREQQWLTGGSVEAAQQLGFDWSLRH
;
A
#
# COMPACT_ATOMS: atom_id res chain seq x y z
N MET A 1 -44.91 2.07 -4.25
CA MET A 1 -43.52 2.47 -4.55
C MET A 1 -42.62 1.61 -3.71
N ALA A 2 -42.08 0.52 -4.26
CA ALA A 2 -41.38 -0.51 -3.50
C ALA A 2 -39.88 -0.48 -3.79
N ARG A 3 -39.12 -0.35 -2.69
CA ARG A 3 -37.79 -0.90 -2.40
C ARG A 3 -36.54 -0.17 -2.93
N ALA A 4 -35.91 0.56 -2.00
CA ALA A 4 -34.47 0.74 -1.93
C ALA A 4 -33.76 -0.61 -1.69
N GLU A 5 -32.51 -0.77 -2.18
CA GLU A 5 -31.46 -1.75 -1.81
C GLU A 5 -30.55 -1.94 -3.05
N ASN A 6 -29.69 -0.97 -3.34
CA ASN A 6 -28.27 -0.99 -2.98
C ASN A 6 -27.46 -2.05 -3.73
N ASP A 7 -26.79 -1.58 -4.79
CA ASP A 7 -25.79 -2.32 -5.55
C ASP A 7 -24.50 -2.44 -4.70
N HIS A 8 -24.56 -3.31 -3.69
CA HIS A 8 -23.44 -3.62 -2.78
C HIS A 8 -22.30 -4.40 -3.46
N SER A 9 -22.38 -4.63 -4.76
CA SER A 9 -21.34 -5.36 -5.52
C SER A 9 -20.02 -4.58 -5.57
N TRP A 10 -20.04 -3.29 -5.25
CA TRP A 10 -18.85 -2.42 -5.24
C TRP A 10 -18.14 -2.37 -3.87
N GLU A 11 -18.85 -2.63 -2.76
CA GLU A 11 -18.28 -2.57 -1.39
C GLU A 11 -17.37 -3.77 -1.01
N TRP A 12 -17.41 -4.86 -1.79
CA TRP A 12 -16.71 -6.11 -1.49
C TRP A 12 -15.49 -6.44 -2.38
N PRO A 13 -15.44 -6.11 -3.68
CA PRO A 13 -14.29 -6.41 -4.55
C PRO A 13 -13.00 -5.76 -4.04
N ASP A 14 -13.02 -4.47 -3.75
CA ASP A 14 -11.84 -3.73 -3.29
C ASP A 14 -11.30 -4.29 -1.96
N ARG A 15 -12.21 -4.63 -1.03
CA ARG A 15 -11.85 -5.28 0.23
C ARG A 15 -11.29 -6.68 0.03
N THR A 16 -11.82 -7.41 -0.96
CA THR A 16 -11.32 -8.74 -1.34
C THR A 16 -9.92 -8.64 -1.90
N VAL A 17 -9.69 -7.74 -2.86
CA VAL A 17 -8.37 -7.43 -3.41
C VAL A 17 -7.40 -7.01 -2.31
N ALA A 18 -7.79 -6.08 -1.43
CA ALA A 18 -6.94 -5.65 -0.31
C ALA A 18 -6.53 -6.81 0.61
N ARG A 19 -7.46 -7.73 0.90
CA ARG A 19 -7.20 -8.92 1.73
C ARG A 19 -6.26 -9.90 1.04
N LEU A 20 -6.49 -10.19 -0.24
CA LEU A 20 -5.67 -11.09 -1.05
C LEU A 20 -4.26 -10.52 -1.22
N LEU A 21 -4.15 -9.25 -1.60
CA LEU A 21 -2.88 -8.53 -1.72
C LEU A 21 -2.09 -8.54 -0.41
N ARG A 22 -2.74 -8.28 0.73
CA ARG A 22 -2.11 -8.36 2.06
C ARG A 22 -1.55 -9.75 2.34
N THR A 23 -2.31 -10.79 1.99
CA THR A 23 -1.93 -12.18 2.22
C THR A 23 -0.71 -12.52 1.37
N ARG A 24 -0.78 -12.20 0.07
CA ARG A 24 0.29 -12.42 -0.90
C ARG A 24 1.61 -11.74 -0.51
N LEU A 25 1.56 -10.48 -0.10
CA LEU A 25 2.75 -9.73 0.34
C LEU A 25 3.30 -10.17 1.68
N ARG A 26 2.48 -10.79 2.53
CA ARG A 26 2.93 -11.37 3.80
C ARG A 26 3.57 -12.73 3.62
N GLU A 27 3.04 -13.54 2.70
CA GLU A 27 3.57 -14.87 2.37
C GLU A 27 4.87 -14.78 1.58
N GLN A 28 5.08 -13.68 0.84
CA GLN A 28 6.27 -13.45 0.02
C GLN A 28 6.91 -12.10 0.38
N PRO A 29 7.52 -11.98 1.57
CA PRO A 29 8.14 -10.75 2.03
C PRO A 29 9.30 -10.29 1.13
N ASP A 30 9.96 -11.21 0.43
CA ASP A 30 11.08 -10.94 -0.48
C ASP A 30 10.71 -10.00 -1.64
N LEU A 31 9.42 -9.97 -2.01
CA LEU A 31 8.89 -9.10 -3.07
C LEU A 31 9.16 -7.62 -2.78
N LEU A 32 8.95 -7.21 -1.52
CA LEU A 32 9.29 -5.87 -1.03
C LEU A 32 10.71 -5.82 -0.46
N GLY A 33 11.20 -6.95 0.06
CA GLY A 33 12.53 -7.09 0.65
C GLY A 33 13.66 -6.74 -0.32
N ARG A 34 13.46 -6.92 -1.63
CA ARG A 34 14.42 -6.47 -2.65
C ARG A 34 14.71 -4.95 -2.64
N TRP A 35 13.82 -4.18 -2.03
CA TRP A 35 13.91 -2.73 -1.86
C TRP A 35 14.14 -2.30 -0.40
N ASP A 36 14.46 -3.26 0.49
CA ASP A 36 14.47 -3.10 1.96
C ASP A 36 13.14 -2.56 2.51
N CYS A 37 12.05 -2.87 1.81
CA CYS A 37 10.70 -2.48 2.20
C CYS A 37 10.02 -3.59 2.98
N HIS A 38 9.32 -3.22 4.05
CA HIS A 38 8.57 -4.15 4.89
C HIS A 38 7.10 -3.79 4.88
N LEU A 39 6.23 -4.74 4.51
CA LEU A 39 4.79 -4.56 4.53
C LEU A 39 4.32 -3.97 5.86
N GLY A 40 3.39 -3.03 5.84
CA GLY A 40 2.66 -2.53 7.00
C GLY A 40 1.24 -3.06 7.00
N TRP A 41 0.30 -2.24 6.53
CA TRP A 41 -1.12 -2.56 6.36
C TRP A 41 -1.54 -2.43 4.90
N VAL A 42 -2.64 -3.08 4.54
CA VAL A 42 -3.29 -2.94 3.23
C VAL A 42 -4.77 -2.72 3.48
N ALA A 43 -5.36 -1.71 2.84
CA ALA A 43 -6.76 -1.36 3.06
C ALA A 43 -7.42 -0.80 1.79
N ALA A 44 -8.66 -1.19 1.58
CA ALA A 44 -9.59 -0.47 0.71
C ALA A 44 -10.53 0.35 1.60
N ARG A 45 -10.75 1.62 1.25
CA ARG A 45 -11.54 2.55 2.06
C ARG A 45 -12.92 2.76 1.43
N PRO A 46 -14.01 2.81 2.21
CA PRO A 46 -15.36 3.05 1.67
C PRO A 46 -15.50 4.38 0.94
N ASP A 47 -14.72 5.38 1.35
CA ASP A 47 -14.68 6.75 0.84
C ASP A 47 -13.69 6.97 -0.31
N ASP A 48 -12.83 5.99 -0.62
CA ASP A 48 -11.85 6.08 -1.72
C ASP A 48 -12.00 4.86 -2.63
N GLN A 49 -13.08 4.93 -3.41
CA GLN A 49 -13.57 3.83 -4.20
C GLN A 49 -12.67 3.56 -5.42
N GLY A 50 -12.35 2.28 -5.68
CA GLY A 50 -11.61 1.82 -6.86
C GLY A 50 -10.12 1.80 -6.60
N ARG A 51 -9.72 1.80 -5.33
CA ARG A 51 -8.34 2.00 -4.90
C ARG A 51 -8.00 1.14 -3.71
N VAL A 52 -6.76 0.66 -3.70
CA VAL A 52 -6.16 0.01 -2.55
C VAL A 52 -4.97 0.82 -2.04
N HIS A 53 -4.92 0.96 -0.73
CA HIS A 53 -3.84 1.63 -0.03
C HIS A 53 -2.90 0.56 0.53
N VAL A 54 -1.65 0.57 0.09
CA VAL A 54 -0.60 -0.37 0.52
C VAL A 54 0.43 0.41 1.32
N SER A 55 0.47 0.17 2.64
CA SER A 55 1.47 0.75 3.50
C SER A 55 2.66 -0.18 3.68
N TYR A 56 3.86 0.39 3.66
CA TYR A 56 5.13 -0.29 3.95
C TYR A 56 6.13 0.66 4.58
N PHE A 57 7.14 0.07 5.23
CA PHE A 57 8.19 0.76 5.94
C PHE A 57 9.54 0.54 5.27
N TYR A 58 10.41 1.53 5.32
CA TYR A 58 11.80 1.44 4.84
C TYR A 58 12.74 2.16 5.82
N PRO A 59 13.96 1.65 6.06
CA PRO A 59 14.46 0.32 5.69
C PRO A 59 13.99 -0.77 6.65
N LYS A 60 13.27 -0.41 7.72
CA LYS A 60 12.82 -1.35 8.75
C LYS A 60 11.51 -0.92 9.35
N ARG A 61 10.80 -1.87 9.95
CA ARG A 61 9.65 -1.53 10.80
C ARG A 61 10.14 -0.86 12.09
N PRO A 62 9.46 0.19 12.57
CA PRO A 62 9.80 0.80 13.86
C PRO A 62 9.57 -0.19 15.00
N VAL A 63 10.60 -0.38 15.82
CA VAL A 63 10.52 -1.14 17.08
C VAL A 63 10.78 -0.22 18.28
N GLY A 64 11.59 0.83 18.09
CA GLY A 64 11.90 1.85 19.09
C GLY A 64 11.79 3.28 18.55
N LEU A 65 11.91 4.25 19.48
CA LEU A 65 11.82 5.69 19.17
C LEU A 65 13.02 6.22 18.38
N GLU A 66 14.17 5.56 18.47
CA GLU A 66 15.43 5.98 17.83
C GLU A 66 15.64 5.34 16.44
N ASP A 67 14.68 4.54 15.98
CA ASP A 67 14.79 3.89 14.67
C ASP A 67 14.64 4.92 13.55
N LEU A 68 15.60 4.92 12.62
CA LEU A 68 15.43 5.62 11.34
C LEU A 68 14.53 4.77 10.44
N TRP A 69 13.30 5.22 10.27
CA TRP A 69 12.31 4.61 9.39
C TRP A 69 11.49 5.68 8.68
N LEU A 70 11.01 5.32 7.50
CA LEU A 70 10.02 6.03 6.73
C LEU A 70 8.84 5.09 6.49
N GLN A 71 7.65 5.66 6.38
CA GLN A 71 6.46 4.94 5.95
C GLN A 71 5.94 5.55 4.68
N PHE A 72 5.63 4.66 3.75
CA PHE A 72 5.01 4.97 2.48
C PHE A 72 3.61 4.38 2.45
N VAL A 73 2.70 5.03 1.75
CA VAL A 73 1.35 4.53 1.43
C VAL A 73 1.13 4.70 -0.06
N ALA A 74 1.33 3.61 -0.80
CA ALA A 74 0.99 3.58 -2.22
C ALA A 74 -0.54 3.52 -2.37
N VAL A 75 -1.09 4.42 -3.17
CA VAL A 75 -2.50 4.41 -3.57
C VAL A 75 -2.55 3.88 -4.99
N ILE A 76 -3.11 2.68 -5.16
CA ILE A 76 -3.10 1.94 -6.41
C ILE A 76 -4.54 1.81 -6.90
N GLU A 77 -4.79 2.22 -8.14
CA GLU A 77 -6.08 2.06 -8.79
C GLU A 77 -6.34 0.58 -9.09
N LEU A 78 -7.55 0.12 -8.81
CA LEU A 78 -7.97 -1.25 -9.02
C LEU A 78 -8.60 -1.37 -10.41
N PRO A 79 -7.97 -2.08 -11.37
CA PRO A 79 -8.63 -2.41 -12.61
C PRO A 79 -9.87 -3.26 -12.35
N ALA A 80 -10.88 -3.10 -13.22
CA ALA A 80 -12.05 -3.97 -13.19
C ALA A 80 -11.63 -5.38 -13.63
N GLY A 81 -12.02 -6.41 -12.88
CA GLY A 81 -11.67 -7.78 -13.21
C GLY A 81 -11.82 -8.75 -12.06
N ASP A 82 -11.31 -9.95 -12.28
CA ASP A 82 -11.23 -10.98 -11.23
C ASP A 82 -10.23 -10.54 -10.13
N PRO A 83 -10.60 -10.59 -8.84
CA PRO A 83 -9.75 -10.12 -7.76
C PRO A 83 -8.36 -10.77 -7.71
N GLU A 84 -8.20 -12.04 -8.09
CA GLU A 84 -6.89 -12.72 -8.08
C GLU A 84 -6.00 -12.17 -9.20
N ILE A 85 -6.57 -11.99 -10.41
CA ILE A 85 -5.84 -11.39 -11.55
C ILE A 85 -5.39 -9.97 -11.20
N VAL A 86 -6.29 -9.17 -10.62
CA VAL A 86 -5.99 -7.79 -10.18
C VAL A 86 -4.85 -7.79 -9.15
N VAL A 87 -4.86 -8.72 -8.20
CA VAL A 87 -3.79 -8.83 -7.19
C VAL A 87 -2.45 -9.17 -7.82
N ASP A 88 -2.40 -10.12 -8.76
CA ASP A 88 -1.16 -10.48 -9.46
C ASP A 88 -0.61 -9.29 -10.28
N GLU A 89 -1.47 -8.52 -10.94
CA GLU A 89 -1.07 -7.30 -11.65
C GLU A 89 -0.48 -6.25 -10.70
N ILE A 90 -1.12 -6.01 -9.55
CA ILE A 90 -0.65 -5.06 -8.55
C ILE A 90 0.68 -5.52 -7.94
N VAL A 91 0.80 -6.81 -7.61
CA VAL A 91 2.04 -7.40 -7.09
C VAL A 91 3.16 -7.22 -8.12
N ARG A 92 2.89 -7.47 -9.40
CA ARG A 92 3.86 -7.23 -10.47
C ARG A 92 4.27 -5.75 -10.53
N GLN A 93 3.32 -4.82 -10.47
CA GLN A 93 3.60 -3.38 -10.50
C GLN A 93 4.52 -2.94 -9.34
N ILE A 94 4.20 -3.31 -8.10
CA ILE A 94 4.98 -2.90 -6.91
C ILE A 94 6.32 -3.61 -6.80
N THR A 95 6.50 -4.72 -7.52
CA THR A 95 7.75 -5.47 -7.52
C THR A 95 8.65 -5.08 -8.67
N GLU A 96 8.15 -4.68 -9.83
CA GLU A 96 8.98 -4.28 -10.97
C GLU A 96 9.63 -2.89 -10.77
N THR A 97 8.93 -1.96 -10.12
CA THR A 97 9.38 -0.58 -9.89
C THR A 97 9.75 -0.35 -8.42
N ASP A 98 10.63 0.60 -8.12
CA ASP A 98 10.94 1.01 -6.75
C ASP A 98 9.67 1.58 -6.10
N PRO A 99 9.13 0.94 -5.05
CA PRO A 99 7.90 1.41 -4.43
C PRO A 99 8.12 2.67 -3.59
N ARG A 100 9.36 3.14 -3.36
CA ARG A 100 9.65 4.30 -2.51
C ARG A 100 9.48 5.61 -3.28
N GLU A 101 8.27 5.84 -3.76
CA GLU A 101 7.93 7.08 -4.45
C GLU A 101 7.74 8.24 -3.46
N GLN A 102 8.31 9.39 -3.80
CA GLN A 102 8.31 10.57 -2.93
C GLN A 102 6.90 11.04 -2.56
N GLN A 103 5.95 10.95 -3.50
CA GLN A 103 4.53 11.29 -3.32
C GLN A 103 3.80 10.38 -2.33
N TRP A 104 4.34 9.20 -2.03
CA TRP A 104 3.73 8.23 -1.12
C TRP A 104 4.30 8.31 0.30
N LEU A 105 5.32 9.14 0.53
CA LEU A 105 5.94 9.31 1.84
C LEU A 105 4.97 9.96 2.83
N THR A 106 4.54 9.23 3.86
CA THR A 106 3.53 9.69 4.84
C THR A 106 4.01 9.67 6.30
N GLY A 107 5.00 8.84 6.65
CA GLY A 107 5.47 8.69 8.04
C GLY A 107 6.99 8.72 8.19
N GLY A 108 7.48 8.68 9.43
CA GLY A 108 8.90 8.79 9.80
C GLY A 108 9.24 10.11 10.49
N SER A 109 10.48 10.60 10.31
CA SER A 109 10.93 11.92 10.76
C SER A 109 11.71 12.67 9.66
N VAL A 110 11.78 14.00 9.76
CA VAL A 110 12.60 14.84 8.84
C VAL A 110 14.03 14.33 8.78
N GLU A 111 14.59 14.04 9.97
CA GLU A 111 15.94 13.50 10.12
C GLU A 111 16.08 12.16 9.39
N ALA A 112 15.13 11.23 9.57
CA ALA A 112 15.15 9.95 8.87
C ALA A 112 15.08 10.13 7.35
N ALA A 113 14.24 11.03 6.85
CA ALA A 113 14.14 11.27 5.41
C ALA A 113 15.45 11.82 4.84
N GLN A 114 16.05 12.82 5.48
CA GLN A 114 17.32 13.38 5.05
C GLN A 114 18.45 12.34 5.05
N GLN A 115 18.55 11.53 6.10
CA GLN A 115 19.56 10.48 6.18
C GLN A 115 19.34 9.35 5.17
N LEU A 116 18.09 9.08 4.81
CA LEU A 116 17.70 8.03 3.87
C LEU A 116 17.59 8.52 2.42
N GLY A 117 17.88 9.80 2.16
CA GLY A 117 17.90 10.39 0.81
C GLY A 117 16.53 10.82 0.26
N PHE A 118 15.53 11.01 1.13
CA PHE A 118 14.19 11.46 0.77
C PHE A 118 13.96 12.93 1.14
N ASP A 119 13.15 13.61 0.36
CA ASP A 119 12.75 14.98 0.64
C ASP A 119 11.52 15.00 1.56
N TRP A 120 11.62 15.62 2.74
CA TRP A 120 10.47 15.67 3.66
C TRP A 120 9.41 16.70 3.24
N SER A 121 9.76 17.69 2.41
CA SER A 121 8.88 18.81 2.07
C SER A 121 7.83 18.46 1.01
N LEU A 122 8.04 17.37 0.26
CA LEU A 122 7.18 16.92 -0.84
C LEU A 122 6.07 15.94 -0.43
N ARG A 123 5.67 15.90 0.85
CA ARG A 123 4.52 15.08 1.27
C ARG A 123 3.22 15.76 0.84
N HIS A 124 2.37 15.06 0.11
CA HIS A 124 1.11 15.57 -0.41
C HIS A 124 -0.10 15.15 0.42
#